data_AF-X0WI17-F1
#
_entry.id   AF-X0WI17-F1
#
_cell.length_a   1.000
_cell.length_b   1.000
_cell.length_c   1.000
_cell.angle_alpha   90.00
_cell.angle_beta   90.00
_cell.angle_gamma   90.00
#
_symmetry.space_group_name_H-M   'P 1'
#
loop_
_entity.id
_entity.type
_entity.pdbx_description
1 polymer ?
#
loop_
_entity_poly.entity_id
_entity_poly.type
_entity_poly.pdbx_seq_one_letter_code
_entity_poly.pdbx_strand_id
1 'polypeptide(L)'
;MCMVSGNIDLSVGTFIALFGVTLAGLSLEIGWLPAFVIALTLAIVWGLLNAFLVTKGVGISVIVTLSTSFIARGFVYIYTKGKPFFAFPMPYAFLGQEDLGPVPWSLITMAVVALLVHYILQYTPTGRHIYARGGNLEA
;
A
#
# COMPACT_ATOMS: atom_id res chain seq x y z
N MET A 1 8.13 5.24 1.14
CA MET A 1 9.38 4.49 1.38
C MET A 1 9.33 4.02 2.81
N CYS A 2 9.39 2.70 3.03
CA CYS A 2 9.44 2.14 4.38
C CYS A 2 10.78 1.41 4.54
N MET A 3 11.49 1.65 5.65
CA MET A 3 12.74 0.97 5.97
C MET A 3 12.58 0.24 7.28
N VAL A 4 12.71 -1.08 7.25
CA VAL A 4 12.71 -1.94 8.44
C VAL A 4 13.76 -3.00 8.22
N SER A 5 14.62 -3.24 9.23
CA SER A 5 15.55 -4.36 9.21
C SER A 5 16.50 -4.37 7.98
N GLY A 6 17.08 -3.22 7.64
CA GLY A 6 18.01 -3.07 6.50
C GLY A 6 17.38 -3.18 5.10
N ASN A 7 16.08 -3.50 5.02
CA ASN A 7 15.35 -3.60 3.77
C ASN A 7 14.58 -2.30 3.49
N ILE A 8 14.57 -1.89 2.23
CA ILE A 8 13.88 -0.69 1.78
C ILE A 8 12.75 -1.09 0.84
N ASP A 9 11.55 -0.61 1.12
CA ASP A 9 10.37 -0.81 0.31
C ASP A 9 9.93 0.48 -0.40
N LEU A 10 9.95 0.45 -1.73
CA LEU A 10 9.49 1.53 -2.61
C LEU A 10 8.07 1.30 -3.17
N SER A 11 7.45 0.17 -2.89
CA SER A 11 6.19 -0.25 -3.50
C SER A 11 4.94 0.50 -3.03
N VAL A 12 5.04 1.31 -1.96
CA VAL A 12 3.92 2.09 -1.39
C VAL A 12 3.19 2.93 -2.45
N GLY A 13 3.93 3.62 -3.33
CA GLY A 13 3.31 4.44 -4.38
C GLY A 13 2.55 3.62 -5.41
N THR A 14 3.01 2.39 -5.65
CA THR A 14 2.39 1.43 -6.57
C THR A 14 1.10 0.87 -5.99
N PHE A 15 1.08 0.57 -4.68
CA PHE A 15 -0.16 0.18 -3.98
C PHE A 15 -1.23 1.25 -4.07
N ILE A 16 -0.86 2.51 -3.83
CA ILE A 16 -1.77 3.65 -3.93
C ILE A 16 -2.33 3.75 -5.36
N ALA A 17 -1.46 3.62 -6.37
CA ALA A 17 -1.87 3.69 -7.77
C ALA A 17 -2.83 2.55 -8.16
N LEU A 18 -2.48 1.29 -7.85
CA LEU A 18 -3.32 0.13 -8.15
C LEU A 18 -4.68 0.25 -7.46
N PHE A 19 -4.68 0.46 -6.14
CA PHE A 19 -5.90 0.54 -5.36
C PHE A 19 -6.79 1.69 -5.85
N GLY A 20 -6.22 2.90 -5.99
CA GLY A 20 -6.96 4.09 -6.38
C GLY A 20 -7.56 3.96 -7.78
N VAL A 21 -6.81 3.43 -8.73
CA VAL A 21 -7.25 3.27 -10.12
C VAL A 21 -8.31 2.19 -10.26
N THR A 22 -8.14 1.04 -9.62
CA THR A 22 -9.16 -0.02 -9.63
C THR A 22 -10.44 0.45 -8.95
N LEU A 23 -10.33 1.13 -7.81
CA LEU A 23 -11.48 1.66 -7.10
C LEU A 23 -12.21 2.71 -7.93
N ALA A 24 -11.49 3.69 -8.47
CA ALA A 24 -12.08 4.74 -9.29
C ALA A 24 -12.74 4.18 -10.56
N GLY A 25 -12.05 3.28 -11.27
CA GLY A 25 -12.55 2.69 -12.50
C GLY A 25 -13.80 1.84 -12.30
N LEU A 26 -13.79 0.95 -11.31
CA LEU A 26 -14.93 0.04 -11.06
C LEU A 26 -16.09 0.73 -10.35
N SER A 27 -15.85 1.76 -9.53
CA SER A 27 -16.92 2.43 -8.79
C SER A 27 -18.02 3.00 -9.69
N LEU A 28 -17.68 3.36 -10.92
CA LEU A 28 -18.61 3.85 -11.93
C LEU A 28 -19.54 2.77 -12.51
N GLU A 29 -19.07 1.52 -12.56
CA GLU A 29 -19.78 0.43 -13.24
C GLU A 29 -20.62 -0.40 -12.26
N ILE A 30 -20.06 -0.69 -11.08
CA ILE A 30 -20.64 -1.64 -10.12
C ILE A 30 -20.93 -1.00 -8.74
N GLY A 31 -20.74 0.32 -8.62
CA GLY A 31 -20.87 1.04 -7.36
C GLY A 31 -19.65 0.92 -6.45
N TRP A 32 -19.61 1.76 -5.41
CA TRP A 32 -18.41 1.95 -4.61
C TRP A 32 -18.04 0.76 -3.71
N LEU A 33 -19.04 0.09 -3.11
CA LEU A 33 -18.81 -0.95 -2.12
C LEU A 33 -18.21 -2.22 -2.75
N PRO A 34 -18.73 -2.75 -3.88
CA PRO A 34 -18.10 -3.87 -4.58
C PRO A 34 -16.72 -3.50 -5.14
N ALA A 35 -16.57 -2.28 -5.69
CA ALA A 35 -15.30 -1.78 -6.20
C ALA A 35 -14.22 -1.72 -5.10
N PHE A 36 -14.60 -1.30 -3.88
CA PHE A 36 -13.70 -1.25 -2.73
C PHE A 36 -13.18 -2.64 -2.35
N VAL A 37 -14.06 -3.64 -2.27
CA VAL A 37 -13.67 -5.02 -1.94
C VAL A 37 -12.71 -5.59 -2.98
N ILE A 38 -12.97 -5.34 -4.27
CA ILE A 38 -12.12 -5.80 -5.37
C ILE A 38 -10.76 -5.11 -5.32
N ALA A 39 -10.74 -3.77 -5.19
CA ALA A 39 -9.50 -2.99 -5.10
C ALA A 39 -8.65 -3.41 -3.89
N LEU A 40 -9.28 -3.65 -2.72
CA LEU A 40 -8.61 -4.11 -1.52
C LEU A 40 -8.02 -5.52 -1.72
N THR A 41 -8.78 -6.42 -2.32
CA THR A 41 -8.33 -7.80 -2.59
C THR A 41 -7.12 -7.78 -3.54
N LEU A 42 -7.17 -7.00 -4.62
CA LEU A 42 -6.06 -6.81 -5.54
C LEU A 42 -4.81 -6.25 -4.85
N ALA A 43 -4.98 -5.24 -3.99
CA ALA A 43 -3.88 -4.67 -3.22
C ALA A 43 -3.27 -5.70 -2.27
N ILE A 44 -4.08 -6.53 -1.58
CA ILE A 44 -3.58 -7.60 -0.70
C ILE A 44 -2.80 -8.63 -1.50
N VAL A 45 -3.34 -9.10 -2.63
CA VAL A 45 -2.67 -10.08 -3.50
C VAL A 45 -1.34 -9.53 -4.01
N TRP A 46 -1.30 -8.27 -4.44
CA TRP A 46 -0.07 -7.62 -4.86
C TRP A 46 0.94 -7.47 -3.71
N GLY A 47 0.45 -7.21 -2.50
CA GLY A 47 1.20 -7.19 -1.23
C GLY A 47 1.89 -8.51 -0.97
N LEU A 48 1.14 -9.60 -1.04
CA LEU A 48 1.63 -10.94 -0.82
C LEU A 48 2.64 -11.36 -1.88
N LEU A 49 2.40 -11.02 -3.15
CA LEU A 49 3.36 -11.26 -4.23
C LEU A 49 4.67 -10.51 -4.00
N ASN A 50 4.61 -9.24 -3.63
CA ASN A 50 5.80 -8.45 -3.34
C ASN A 50 6.54 -9.01 -2.11
N ALA A 51 5.83 -9.37 -1.04
CA ALA A 51 6.41 -9.98 0.14
C ALA A 51 7.05 -11.35 -0.16
N PHE A 52 6.41 -12.17 -0.98
CA PHE A 52 6.94 -13.47 -1.42
C PHE A 52 8.22 -13.29 -2.25
N LEU A 53 8.22 -12.37 -3.22
CA LEU A 53 9.38 -12.10 -4.05
C LEU A 53 10.54 -11.50 -3.25
N VAL A 54 10.26 -10.66 -2.25
CA VAL A 54 11.30 -10.11 -1.36
C VAL A 54 11.87 -11.19 -0.44
N THR A 55 11.05 -12.13 0.04
CA THR A 55 11.50 -13.19 0.96
C THR A 55 12.16 -14.39 0.29
N LYS A 56 11.80 -14.72 -0.97
CA LYS A 56 12.37 -15.83 -1.73
C LYS A 56 13.33 -15.38 -2.84
N GLY A 57 13.37 -14.10 -3.17
CA GLY A 57 14.21 -13.55 -4.22
C GLY A 57 15.68 -13.54 -3.82
N VAL A 58 16.55 -13.82 -4.79
CA VAL A 58 18.02 -13.86 -4.64
C VAL A 58 18.64 -12.44 -4.67
N GLY A 59 17.83 -11.38 -4.63
CA GLY A 59 18.25 -10.00 -4.88
C GLY A 59 18.00 -9.06 -3.71
N ILE A 60 18.61 -7.88 -3.78
CA ILE A 60 18.39 -6.77 -2.83
C ILE A 60 16.91 -6.35 -2.89
N SER A 61 16.26 -6.23 -1.73
CA SER A 61 14.83 -5.88 -1.61
C SER A 61 14.41 -4.62 -2.39
N VAL A 62 15.29 -3.62 -2.48
CA VAL A 62 15.10 -2.42 -3.32
C VAL A 62 14.84 -2.77 -4.77
N ILE A 63 15.64 -3.67 -5.36
CA ILE A 63 15.57 -4.03 -6.78
C ILE A 63 14.27 -4.79 -7.05
N VAL A 64 13.91 -5.71 -6.15
CA VAL A 64 12.65 -6.47 -6.24
C VAL A 64 11.45 -5.53 -6.16
N THR A 65 11.41 -4.63 -5.17
CA THR A 65 10.29 -3.71 -4.97
C THR A 65 10.18 -2.65 -6.06
N LEU A 66 11.30 -2.20 -6.65
CA LEU A 66 11.32 -1.36 -7.84
C LEU A 66 10.76 -2.11 -9.06
N SER A 67 11.18 -3.36 -9.26
CA SER A 67 10.75 -4.16 -10.41
C SER A 67 9.25 -4.44 -10.37
N THR A 68 8.73 -4.88 -9.22
CA THR A 68 7.29 -5.07 -9.03
C THR A 68 6.54 -3.73 -9.17
N SER A 69 7.11 -2.62 -8.70
CA SER A 69 6.52 -1.29 -8.90
C SER A 69 6.36 -0.91 -10.37
N PHE A 70 7.35 -1.21 -11.22
CA PHE A 70 7.24 -0.97 -12.66
C PHE A 70 6.17 -1.84 -13.32
N ILE A 71 6.10 -3.12 -12.97
CA ILE A 71 5.11 -4.04 -13.53
C ILE A 71 3.68 -3.56 -13.21
N ALA A 72 3.41 -3.24 -11.95
CA ALA A 72 2.10 -2.75 -11.55
C ALA A 72 1.76 -1.38 -12.13
N ARG A 73 2.74 -0.48 -12.27
CA ARG A 73 2.54 0.78 -13.02
C ARG A 73 2.20 0.52 -14.48
N GLY A 74 2.80 -0.48 -15.10
CA GLY A 74 2.43 -0.95 -16.44
C GLY A 74 0.97 -1.38 -16.53
N PHE A 75 0.51 -2.20 -15.58
CA PHE A 75 -0.90 -2.60 -15.49
C PHE A 75 -1.83 -1.41 -15.31
N VAL A 76 -1.50 -0.50 -14.40
CA VAL A 76 -2.25 0.75 -14.19
C VAL A 76 -2.32 1.56 -15.48
N TYR A 77 -1.20 1.69 -16.21
CA TYR A 77 -1.14 2.46 -17.46
C TYR A 77 -2.02 1.83 -18.57
N ILE A 78 -1.97 0.50 -18.71
CA ILE A 78 -2.80 -0.23 -19.66
C ILE A 78 -4.29 -0.06 -19.33
N TYR A 79 -4.65 -0.17 -18.05
CA TYR A 79 -6.04 -0.05 -17.61
C TYR A 79 -6.58 1.38 -17.74
N THR A 80 -5.81 2.37 -17.32
CA THR A 80 -6.16 3.80 -17.44
C THR A 80 -6.08 4.33 -18.87
N LYS A 81 -5.41 3.59 -19.78
CA LYS A 81 -5.01 4.07 -21.11
C LYS A 81 -4.26 5.41 -21.04
N GLY A 82 -3.48 5.60 -19.97
CA GLY A 82 -2.74 6.84 -19.69
C GLY A 82 -3.59 8.03 -19.26
N LYS A 83 -4.90 7.86 -18.99
CA LYS A 83 -5.78 8.94 -18.55
C LYS A 83 -5.99 8.90 -17.04
N PRO A 84 -5.83 10.02 -16.32
CA PRO A 84 -6.17 10.09 -14.91
C PRO A 84 -7.70 9.96 -14.73
N PHE A 85 -8.11 9.17 -13.74
CA PHE A 85 -9.48 9.18 -13.24
C PHE A 85 -9.62 10.36 -12.27
N PHE A 86 -10.46 11.34 -12.58
CA PHE A 86 -10.71 12.49 -11.71
C PHE A 86 -11.95 12.28 -10.84
N ALA A 87 -11.78 12.60 -9.55
CA ALA A 87 -12.75 12.79 -8.47
C ALA A 87 -14.21 12.34 -8.72
N PHE A 88 -14.64 11.34 -7.95
CA PHE A 88 -16.07 10.98 -7.81
C PHE A 88 -16.55 11.33 -6.40
N PRO A 89 -17.80 11.80 -6.24
CA PRO A 89 -18.39 12.04 -4.93
C PRO A 89 -18.65 10.69 -4.26
N MET A 90 -17.63 10.19 -3.57
CA MET A 90 -17.67 8.92 -2.89
C MET A 90 -17.99 9.15 -1.42
N PRO A 91 -18.79 8.29 -0.76
CA PRO A 91 -19.12 8.40 0.66
C PRO A 91 -17.90 8.27 1.60
N TYR A 92 -16.68 8.17 1.07
CA TYR A 92 -15.40 8.07 1.78
C TYR A 92 -14.38 9.11 1.34
N ALA A 93 -14.77 10.14 0.57
CA ALA A 93 -13.91 11.27 0.27
C ALA A 93 -13.38 11.93 1.55
N PHE A 94 -14.15 11.85 2.64
CA PHE A 94 -13.76 12.30 3.97
C PHE A 94 -12.44 11.70 4.48
N LEU A 95 -12.07 10.50 4.03
CA LEU A 95 -10.83 9.86 4.49
C LEU A 95 -9.55 10.59 4.03
N GLY A 96 -9.64 11.41 2.97
CA GLY A 96 -8.45 12.04 2.39
C GLY A 96 -8.62 13.46 1.86
N GLN A 97 -9.86 13.96 1.70
CA GLN A 97 -10.13 15.29 1.15
C GLN A 97 -10.91 16.20 2.09
N GLU A 98 -11.51 15.68 3.17
CA GLU A 98 -12.25 16.51 4.11
C GLU A 98 -11.46 16.77 5.39
N ASP A 99 -11.72 17.95 5.95
CA ASP A 99 -11.15 18.40 7.22
C ASP A 99 -12.18 18.26 8.34
N LEU A 100 -11.73 17.78 9.50
CA LEU A 100 -12.50 17.83 10.73
C LEU A 100 -12.23 19.16 11.43
N GLY A 101 -12.90 20.21 10.96
CA GLY A 101 -12.64 21.58 11.43
C GLY A 101 -11.25 22.05 11.00
N PRO A 102 -10.31 22.37 11.91
CA PRO A 102 -8.96 22.80 11.55
C PRO A 102 -8.00 21.65 11.24
N VAL A 103 -8.41 20.39 11.45
CA VAL A 103 -7.52 19.22 11.34
C VAL A 103 -7.91 18.35 10.15
N PRO A 104 -6.99 18.12 9.19
CA PRO A 104 -7.25 17.20 8.08
C PRO A 104 -7.47 15.77 8.56
N TRP A 105 -8.48 15.09 8.03
CA TRP A 105 -8.74 13.69 8.40
C TRP A 105 -7.57 12.76 8.06
N SER A 106 -6.81 13.09 7.01
CA SER A 106 -5.56 12.43 6.64
C SER A 106 -4.52 12.44 7.78
N LEU A 107 -4.43 13.52 8.56
CA LEU A 107 -3.52 13.60 9.71
C LEU A 107 -3.94 12.64 10.83
N ILE A 108 -5.24 12.57 11.11
CA ILE A 108 -5.81 11.69 12.15
C ILE A 108 -5.57 10.22 11.77
N THR A 109 -5.90 9.84 10.53
CA THR A 109 -5.68 8.47 10.05
C THR A 109 -4.20 8.09 10.06
N MET A 110 -3.31 9.00 9.64
CA MET A 110 -1.87 8.77 9.74
C MET A 110 -1.41 8.56 11.19
N ALA A 111 -1.88 9.38 12.13
CA ALA A 111 -1.52 9.27 13.54
C ALA A 111 -1.98 7.93 14.14
N VAL A 112 -3.22 7.50 13.85
CA VAL A 112 -3.76 6.21 14.31
C VAL A 112 -2.93 5.05 13.76
N VAL A 113 -2.63 5.05 12.46
CA VAL A 113 -1.83 3.98 11.82
C VAL A 113 -0.40 3.97 12.38
N ALA A 114 0.22 5.14 12.56
CA ALA A 114 1.56 5.25 13.13
C ALA A 114 1.62 4.69 14.56
N LEU A 115 0.63 5.02 15.40
CA LEU A 115 0.54 4.50 16.77
C LEU A 115 0.32 2.98 16.79
N LEU A 116 -0.54 2.45 15.91
CA LEU A 116 -0.75 1.01 15.78
C LEU A 116 0.53 0.29 15.35
N VAL A 117 1.22 0.80 14.33
CA VAL A 117 2.49 0.21 13.85
C VAL A 117 3.56 0.30 14.93
N HIS A 118 3.69 1.44 15.62
CA HIS A 118 4.59 1.59 16.75
C HIS A 118 4.29 0.56 17.84
N TYR A 119 3.02 0.40 18.20
CA TYR A 119 2.60 -0.56 19.22
C TYR A 119 2.94 -2.00 18.83
N ILE A 120 2.65 -2.38 17.59
CA ILE A 120 2.96 -3.71 17.05
C ILE A 120 4.48 -3.95 17.07
N LEU A 121 5.26 -3.01 16.57
CA LEU A 121 6.72 -3.18 16.47
C LEU A 121 7.42 -3.21 17.84
N GLN A 122 6.95 -2.43 18.81
CA GLN A 122 7.61 -2.30 20.12
C GLN A 122 7.10 -3.31 21.15
N TYR A 123 5.79 -3.59 21.17
CA TYR A 123 5.17 -4.30 22.29
C TYR A 123 4.64 -5.70 21.93
N THR A 124 4.65 -6.12 20.66
CA THR A 124 4.19 -7.47 20.28
C THR A 124 5.33 -8.46 20.01
N PRO A 125 5.10 -9.78 20.19
CA PRO A 125 6.07 -10.81 19.79
C PRO A 125 6.44 -10.71 18.31
N THR A 126 5.48 -10.38 17.44
CA THR A 126 5.68 -10.20 15.99
C THR A 126 6.75 -9.15 15.70
N GLY A 127 6.71 -7.99 16.37
CA GLY A 127 7.72 -6.94 16.24
C GLY A 127 9.13 -7.41 16.63
N ARG A 128 9.25 -8.12 17.75
CA ARG A 128 10.54 -8.72 18.19
C ARG A 128 11.09 -9.71 17.18
N HIS A 129 10.25 -10.56 16.59
CA HIS A 129 10.68 -11.50 15.54
C HIS A 129 11.15 -10.79 14.26
N ILE A 130 10.49 -9.69 13.87
CA ILE A 130 10.86 -8.88 12.69
C ILE A 130 12.25 -8.25 12.86
N TYR A 131 12.52 -7.65 14.02
CA TYR A 131 13.85 -7.09 14.30
C TYR A 131 14.92 -8.17 14.46
N ALA A 132 14.60 -9.30 15.09
CA ALA A 132 15.56 -10.38 15.30
C ALA A 132 16.00 -11.06 14.00
N ARG A 133 15.09 -11.30 13.04
CA ARG A 133 15.46 -11.81 11.71
C ARG A 133 16.17 -10.78 10.84
N GLY A 134 15.90 -9.49 11.10
CA GLY A 134 16.48 -8.38 10.36
C GLY A 134 17.93 -8.05 10.66
N GLY A 135 18.42 -8.44 11.84
CA GLY A 135 19.76 -8.11 12.32
C GLY A 135 20.87 -9.03 11.81
N ASN A 136 20.54 -10.15 11.15
CA ASN A 136 21.52 -11.07 10.60
C ASN A 136 21.25 -11.31 9.11
N LEU A 137 22.11 -10.75 8.26
CA LEU A 137 22.05 -10.93 6.80
C LEU A 137 22.34 -12.38 6.35
N GLU A 138 22.83 -13.24 7.25
CA GLU A 138 23.36 -14.58 6.92
C GLU A 138 22.65 -15.76 7.64
N ALA A 139 21.53 -15.56 8.35
CA ALA A 139 20.82 -16.64 9.07
C ALA A 139 19.45 -17.02 8.49
#